data_AF-A0A380FK29-F1
#
_entry.id   AF-A0A380FK29-F1
#
_cell.length_a   1.000
_cell.length_b   1.000
_cell.length_c   1.000
_cell.angle_alpha   90.00
_cell.angle_beta   90.00
_cell.angle_gamma   90.00
#
_symmetry.space_group_name_H-M   'P 1'
#
loop_
_entity.id
_entity.type
_entity.pdbx_description
1 polymer ?
#
loop_
_entity_poly.entity_id
_entity_poly.type
_entity_poly.pdbx_seq_one_letter_code
_entity_poly.pdbx_strand_id
1 'polypeptide(L)'
;MKQAEKFNRPIFTFIDTKGAYPGKAAEERGQSESIARNLVEMAALSVPVISIVIGEGGSGGALGLGISNRVLMLENSTYSVISPEGASALLWKDSKFSKNCCGNNENHS
;
A
#
# COMPACT_ATOMS: atom_id res chain seq x y z
N MET A 1 0.32 -14.32 8.81
CA MET A 1 1.31 -14.93 7.89
C MET A 1 2.12 -16.05 8.53
N LYS A 2 2.61 -15.87 9.76
CA LYS A 2 3.36 -16.91 10.51
C LYS A 2 2.71 -18.30 10.60
N GLN A 3 1.38 -18.38 10.67
CA GLN A 3 0.68 -19.68 10.61
C GLN A 3 0.85 -20.37 9.26
N ALA A 4 0.77 -19.63 8.15
CA ALA A 4 1.00 -20.19 6.82
C ALA A 4 2.45 -20.66 6.68
N GLU A 5 3.41 -19.87 7.16
CA GLU A 5 4.83 -20.27 7.25
C GLU A 5 5.03 -21.56 8.06
N LYS A 6 4.43 -21.66 9.27
CA LYS A 6 4.51 -22.85 10.12
C LYS A 6 4.05 -24.14 9.41
N PHE A 7 3.07 -24.03 8.52
CA PHE A 7 2.51 -25.17 7.78
C PHE A 7 2.96 -25.22 6.32
N ASN A 8 4.00 -24.47 5.96
CA ASN A 8 4.56 -24.41 4.61
C ASN A 8 3.53 -24.11 3.51
N ARG A 9 2.61 -23.18 3.78
CA ARG A 9 1.53 -22.78 2.86
C ARG A 9 1.86 -21.46 2.16
N PRO A 10 1.64 -21.35 0.83
CA PRO A 10 1.73 -20.08 0.14
C PRO A 10 0.76 -19.04 0.71
N ILE A 11 1.13 -17.76 0.59
CA ILE A 11 0.35 -16.63 1.08
C ILE A 11 -0.06 -15.75 -0.11
N PHE A 12 -1.35 -15.43 -0.17
CA PHE A 12 -1.89 -14.45 -1.09
C PHE A 12 -2.41 -13.26 -0.30
N THR A 13 -2.01 -12.05 -0.68
CA THR A 13 -2.55 -10.81 -0.11
C THR A 13 -3.30 -10.04 -1.18
N PHE A 14 -4.44 -9.48 -0.79
CA PHE A 14 -5.25 -8.59 -1.61
C PHE A 14 -5.18 -7.21 -1.01
N ILE A 15 -4.67 -6.25 -1.77
CA ILE A 15 -4.44 -4.87 -1.35
C ILE A 15 -5.54 -4.01 -1.95
N ASP A 16 -6.37 -3.47 -1.07
CA ASP A 16 -7.40 -2.48 -1.38
C ASP A 16 -7.61 -1.57 -0.17
N THR A 17 -6.76 -0.55 -0.06
CA THR A 17 -6.76 0.40 1.03
C THR A 17 -6.28 1.78 0.56
N LYS A 18 -6.96 2.84 1.01
CA LYS A 18 -6.52 4.23 0.79
C LYS A 18 -5.29 4.60 1.63
N GLY A 19 -4.94 3.76 2.61
CA GLY A 19 -3.91 4.03 3.59
C GLY A 19 -4.24 3.44 4.95
N ALA A 20 -3.27 3.49 5.86
CA ALA A 20 -3.50 3.13 7.25
C ALA A 20 -4.45 4.15 7.89
N TYR A 21 -5.36 3.70 8.76
CA TYR A 21 -6.38 4.58 9.37
C TYR A 21 -5.73 5.70 10.22
N PRO A 22 -5.90 6.99 9.87
CA PRO A 22 -5.22 8.10 10.54
C PRO A 22 -6.00 8.58 11.77
N GLY A 23 -6.08 7.75 12.80
CA GLY A 23 -6.84 8.04 14.02
C GLY A 23 -5.98 8.07 15.28
N LYS A 24 -6.36 8.88 16.27
CA LYS A 24 -5.65 8.99 17.57
C LYS A 24 -5.47 7.62 18.23
N ALA A 25 -6.51 6.80 18.26
CA ALA A 25 -6.45 5.47 18.83
C ALA A 25 -5.55 4.50 18.03
N ALA A 26 -5.32 4.74 16.73
CA ALA A 26 -4.39 3.96 15.93
C ALA A 26 -2.93 4.32 16.29
N GLU A 27 -2.66 5.61 16.48
CA GLU A 27 -1.35 6.10 16.97
C GLU A 27 -1.05 5.59 18.38
N GLU A 28 -2.01 5.71 19.32
CA GLU A 28 -1.87 5.22 20.70
C GLU A 28 -1.61 3.70 20.78
N ARG A 29 -2.04 2.95 19.76
CA ARG A 29 -1.78 1.50 19.63
C ARG A 29 -0.56 1.16 18.80
N GLY A 30 0.23 2.14 18.37
CA GLY A 30 1.48 1.92 17.66
C GLY A 30 1.28 1.46 16.21
N GLN A 31 0.36 2.05 15.46
CA GLN A 31 0.14 1.73 14.04
C GLN A 31 1.45 1.70 13.23
N SER A 32 2.34 2.67 13.46
CA SER A 32 3.66 2.74 12.82
C SER A 32 4.55 1.53 13.15
N GLU A 33 4.56 1.09 14.41
CA GLU A 33 5.30 -0.11 14.84
C GLU A 33 4.72 -1.37 14.21
N SER A 34 3.39 -1.49 14.20
CA SER A 34 2.71 -2.65 13.62
C SER A 34 3.00 -2.80 12.13
N ILE A 35 3.04 -1.69 11.38
CA ILE A 35 3.44 -1.70 9.97
C ILE A 35 4.91 -2.09 9.85
N ALA A 36 5.81 -1.42 10.56
CA ALA A 36 7.26 -1.69 10.48
C ALA A 36 7.60 -3.14 10.82
N ARG A 37 6.96 -3.69 11.86
CA ARG A 37 7.10 -5.09 12.28
C ARG A 37 6.64 -6.04 11.18
N ASN A 38 5.50 -5.78 10.56
CA ASN A 38 5.04 -6.58 9.41
C ASN A 38 6.07 -6.56 8.27
N LEU A 39 6.65 -5.40 7.93
CA LEU A 39 7.65 -5.32 6.86
C LEU A 39 8.85 -6.24 7.12
N VAL A 40 9.38 -6.21 8.35
CA VAL A 40 10.52 -7.04 8.76
C VAL A 40 10.14 -8.52 8.80
N GLU A 41 8.99 -8.87 9.40
CA GLU A 41 8.56 -10.25 9.52
C GLU A 41 8.20 -10.88 8.17
N MET A 42 7.65 -10.09 7.23
CA MET A 42 7.31 -10.53 5.88
C MET A 42 8.54 -10.71 5.01
N ALA A 43 9.55 -9.84 5.15
CA ALA A 43 10.82 -9.97 4.44
C ALA A 43 11.57 -11.28 4.78
N ALA A 44 11.33 -11.81 5.99
CA ALA A 44 11.94 -13.05 6.47
C ALA A 44 11.10 -14.32 6.22
N LEU A 45 9.95 -14.22 5.53
CA LEU A 45 9.10 -15.39 5.27
C LEU A 45 9.79 -16.39 4.33
N SER A 46 9.72 -17.66 4.70
CA SER A 46 10.30 -18.78 3.94
C SER A 46 9.35 -19.41 2.90
N VAL A 47 8.07 -19.03 2.92
CA VAL A 47 7.04 -19.51 1.98
C VAL A 47 6.78 -18.51 0.86
N PRO A 48 6.31 -18.94 -0.33
CA PRO A 48 5.94 -18.02 -1.40
C PRO A 48 4.82 -17.05 -0.97
N VAL A 49 5.02 -15.77 -1.22
CA VAL A 49 4.07 -14.69 -1.00
C VAL A 49 3.79 -13.98 -2.33
N ILE A 50 2.52 -13.83 -2.67
CA ILE A 50 2.04 -13.10 -3.84
C ILE A 50 1.07 -12.02 -3.38
N SER A 51 1.36 -10.77 -3.70
CA SER A 51 0.48 -9.62 -3.42
C SER A 51 -0.24 -9.17 -4.68
N ILE A 52 -1.54 -8.88 -4.57
CA ILE A 52 -2.38 -8.42 -5.68
C ILE A 52 -3.06 -7.12 -5.27
N VAL A 53 -2.77 -6.02 -5.96
CA VAL A 53 -3.50 -4.76 -5.79
C VAL A 53 -4.76 -4.83 -6.64
N ILE A 54 -5.91 -4.84 -5.96
CA ILE A 54 -7.23 -4.99 -6.61
C ILE A 54 -8.03 -3.68 -6.63
N GLY A 55 -7.57 -2.65 -5.92
CA GLY A 55 -8.19 -1.33 -5.89
C GLY A 55 -7.16 -0.26 -5.59
N GLU A 56 -7.20 0.31 -4.38
CA GLU A 56 -6.24 1.32 -3.95
C GLU A 56 -5.06 0.71 -3.17
N GLY A 57 -3.84 1.15 -3.48
CA GLY A 57 -2.59 0.75 -2.82
C GLY A 57 -1.99 1.94 -2.06
N GLY A 58 -2.65 2.36 -1.00
CA GLY A 58 -2.28 3.56 -0.24
C GLY A 58 -1.12 3.37 0.73
N SER A 59 0.03 3.96 0.41
CA SER A 59 1.16 4.25 1.30
C SER A 59 1.61 3.06 2.16
N GLY A 60 2.09 3.33 3.37
CA GLY A 60 2.54 2.32 4.35
C GLY A 60 1.44 1.33 4.76
N GLY A 61 0.17 1.71 4.67
CA GLY A 61 -0.96 0.81 4.96
C GLY A 61 -1.06 -0.34 3.96
N ALA A 62 -0.89 -0.05 2.68
CA ALA A 62 -0.78 -1.06 1.63
C ALA A 62 0.53 -1.85 1.73
N LEU A 63 1.64 -1.15 1.97
CA LEU A 63 2.96 -1.77 2.06
C LEU A 63 3.07 -2.78 3.21
N GLY A 64 2.35 -2.57 4.31
CA GLY A 64 2.25 -3.50 5.44
C GLY A 64 1.71 -4.89 5.08
N LEU A 65 1.19 -5.07 3.87
CA LEU A 65 0.79 -6.35 3.26
C LEU A 65 1.45 -6.61 1.89
N GLY A 66 2.31 -5.70 1.43
CA GLY A 66 2.87 -5.69 0.08
C GLY A 66 4.19 -6.43 -0.10
N ILE A 67 4.95 -6.66 0.98
CA ILE A 67 6.24 -7.36 0.92
C ILE A 67 6.05 -8.81 0.47
N SER A 68 6.46 -9.10 -0.76
CA SER A 68 6.13 -10.36 -1.43
C SER A 68 7.15 -10.71 -2.51
N ASN A 69 7.16 -11.96 -2.97
CA ASN A 69 8.03 -12.41 -4.06
C ASN A 69 7.55 -11.91 -5.42
N ARG A 70 6.23 -11.69 -5.56
CA ARG A 70 5.57 -11.18 -6.75
C ARG A 70 4.47 -10.21 -6.35
N VAL A 71 4.43 -9.05 -7.00
CA VAL A 71 3.37 -8.06 -6.88
C VAL A 71 2.65 -7.98 -8.22
N LEU A 72 1.34 -8.16 -8.20
CA LEU A 72 0.44 -8.00 -9.33
C LEU A 72 -0.47 -6.80 -9.09
N MET A 73 -0.92 -6.15 -10.15
CA MET A 73 -1.81 -5.00 -10.11
C MET A 73 -2.87 -5.13 -11.20
N LEU A 74 -4.13 -4.88 -10.87
CA LEU A 74 -5.18 -4.73 -11.87
C LEU A 74 -4.96 -3.45 -12.68
N GLU A 75 -5.43 -3.43 -13.94
CA GLU A 75 -5.17 -2.33 -14.88
C GLU A 75 -5.71 -0.97 -14.41
N ASN A 76 -6.78 -0.96 -13.60
CA ASN A 76 -7.36 0.26 -13.00
C ASN A 76 -6.96 0.48 -11.53
N SER A 77 -6.10 -0.39 -10.96
CA SER A 77 -5.63 -0.21 -9.59
C SER A 77 -4.55 0.86 -9.50
N THR A 78 -4.39 1.44 -8.31
CA THR A 78 -3.36 2.46 -8.05
C THR A 78 -2.44 2.01 -6.92
N TYR A 79 -1.18 2.43 -6.94
CA TYR A 79 -0.25 2.21 -5.83
C TYR A 79 0.62 3.45 -5.67
N SER A 80 0.49 4.15 -4.53
CA SER A 80 1.18 5.42 -4.31
C SER A 80 1.63 5.60 -2.86
N VAL A 81 2.70 6.37 -2.67
CA VAL A 81 3.22 6.72 -1.33
C VAL A 81 2.33 7.74 -0.59
N ILE A 82 1.60 8.55 -1.35
CA ILE A 82 0.68 9.58 -0.87
C ILE A 82 -0.50 9.66 -1.84
N SER A 83 -1.68 10.05 -1.36
CA SER A 83 -2.81 10.29 -2.25
C SER A 83 -2.52 11.45 -3.20
N PRO A 84 -3.09 11.45 -4.42
CA PRO A 84 -2.95 12.57 -5.36
C PRO A 84 -3.41 13.92 -4.78
N GLU A 85 -4.48 13.90 -3.98
CA GLU A 85 -5.02 15.07 -3.27
C GLU A 85 -4.03 15.56 -2.21
N GLY A 86 -3.38 14.64 -1.49
CA GLY A 86 -2.35 14.97 -0.51
C GLY A 86 -1.11 15.56 -1.15
N ALA A 87 -0.62 14.97 -2.24
CA ALA A 87 0.51 15.49 -3.00
C ALA A 87 0.25 16.89 -3.55
N SER A 88 -0.94 17.12 -4.12
CA SER A 88 -1.29 18.41 -4.72
C SER A 88 -1.43 19.52 -3.68
N ALA A 89 -2.06 19.22 -2.54
CA ALA A 89 -2.13 20.15 -1.42
C ALA A 89 -0.74 20.52 -0.85
N LEU A 90 0.23 19.60 -0.86
CA LEU A 90 1.59 19.87 -0.37
C LEU A 90 2.44 20.66 -1.38
N LEU A 91 2.42 20.24 -2.66
CA LEU A 91 3.29 20.81 -3.70
C LEU A 91 2.74 22.11 -4.28
N TRP A 92 1.42 22.20 -4.51
CA TRP A 92 0.76 23.34 -5.15
C TRP A 92 -0.11 24.17 -4.20
N LYS A 93 -0.22 23.76 -2.92
CA LYS A 93 -1.11 24.41 -1.93
C LYS A 93 -2.59 24.43 -2.34
N ASP A 94 -2.98 23.60 -3.31
CA ASP A 94 -4.34 23.47 -3.82
C ASP A 94 -4.57 22.03 -4.28
N SER A 95 -5.59 21.39 -3.71
CA SER A 95 -5.96 19.99 -4.00
C SER A 95 -6.55 19.79 -5.39
N LYS A 96 -6.95 20.86 -6.08
CA LYS A 96 -7.49 20.80 -7.45
C LYS A 96 -6.45 20.34 -8.48
N PHE A 97 -5.16 20.42 -8.15
CA PHE A 97 -4.08 19.94 -9.01
C PHE A 97 -3.81 18.43 -8.84
N SER A 98 -4.70 17.65 -8.22
CA SER A 98 -4.51 16.21 -8.02
C SER A 98 -4.29 15.45 -9.34
N LYS A 99 -4.95 15.85 -10.43
CA LYS A 99 -4.74 15.27 -11.77
C LYS A 99 -3.31 15.41 -12.27
N ASN A 100 -2.64 16.52 -11.95
CA ASN A 100 -1.26 16.78 -12.33
C ASN A 100 -0.28 15.83 -11.60
N CYS A 101 -0.64 15.37 -10.39
CA CYS A 101 0.14 14.40 -9.63
C CYS A 101 0.06 12.96 -10.18
N CYS A 102 -1.02 12.61 -10.88
CA CYS A 102 -1.26 11.26 -11.38
C CYS A 102 -0.64 10.97 -12.76
N GLY A 103 0.02 11.95 -13.39
CA GLY A 103 0.64 11.77 -14.70
C GLY A 103 -0.34 11.69 -15.88
N ASN A 104 -1.63 12.02 -15.70
CA ASN A 104 -2.57 12.20 -16.80
C ASN A 104 -2.26 13.52 -17.55
N ASN A 105 -1.16 13.53 -18.30
CA ASN A 105 -1.08 14.34 -19.50
C ASN A 105 -1.99 13.67 -20.52
N GLU A 106 -3.24 14.11 -20.60
CA GLU A 106 -4.10 13.88 -21.75
C GLU A 106 -3.51 14.65 -22.96
N ASN A 107 -2.39 14.16 -23.49
CA ASN A 107 -1.84 14.50 -24.79
C ASN A 107 -1.75 13.19 -25.60
N HIS A 108 -2.91 12.56 -25.82
CA HIS A 108 -3.12 11.74 -27.00
C HIS A 108 -3.93 12.59 -27.99
N SER A 109 -3.19 13.44 -28.71
CA SER A 109 -3.57 14.00 -30.01
C SER A 109 -3.10 13.08 -31.12
#